data_AF-A0A529X9J5-F1
#
_entry.id   AF-A0A529X9J5-F1
#
_cell.length_a   1.000
_cell.length_b   1.000
_cell.length_c   1.000
_cell.angle_alpha   90.00
_cell.angle_beta   90.00
_cell.angle_gamma   90.00
#
_symmetry.space_group_name_H-M   'P 1'
#
loop_
_entity.id
_entity.type
_entity.pdbx_description
1 polymer ?
#
loop_
_entity_poly.entity_id
_entity_poly.type
_entity_poly.pdbx_seq_one_letter_code
_entity_poly.pdbx_strand_id
1 'polypeptide(L)'
;MEALEYLGPMKWTAIEVAVPVIVLAILFWRSGMVRYIPNDRLGILEKLWSFRGSVSDGFIALNREAGYQPEVVRGGLHFFMPFQYSMHRANLVTIPQGQIGYVFARDGNPLPPTQTLACNTNADDFQDVRGFLEKGGQKGPQRKILREGTYAINLAQFIVLTAQSIYAVNLSSSEQNLFANMSSMISERGGFEPVVIHNAEDMI
;
A
#
# COMPACT_ATOMS: atom_id res chain seq x y z
N MET A 1 -17.25 -50.79 -17.32
CA MET A 1 -17.67 -50.41 -15.95
C MET A 1 -17.27 -51.52 -14.98
N GLU A 2 -15.99 -51.85 -14.87
CA GLU A 2 -15.52 -53.03 -14.10
C GLU A 2 -14.29 -52.74 -13.21
N ALA A 3 -13.84 -51.47 -13.11
CA ALA A 3 -12.68 -51.11 -12.28
C ALA A 3 -13.07 -50.64 -10.86
N LEU A 4 -14.37 -50.56 -10.55
CA LEU A 4 -14.89 -50.02 -9.27
C LEU A 4 -15.20 -51.11 -8.23
N GLU A 5 -15.16 -52.39 -8.60
CA GLU A 5 -15.62 -53.50 -7.75
C GLU A 5 -14.50 -54.18 -6.91
N TYR A 6 -13.25 -53.73 -7.01
CA TYR A 6 -12.10 -54.36 -6.35
C TYR A 6 -11.43 -53.51 -5.25
N LEU A 7 -12.19 -52.61 -4.63
CA LEU A 7 -11.75 -51.87 -3.46
C LEU A 7 -12.44 -52.45 -2.23
N GLY A 8 -11.71 -53.24 -1.43
CA GLY A 8 -12.23 -53.76 -0.15
C GLY A 8 -12.67 -52.63 0.80
N PRO A 9 -13.48 -52.93 1.84
CA PRO A 9 -14.12 -51.94 2.72
C PRO A 9 -13.12 -50.99 3.41
N MET A 10 -11.87 -51.44 3.60
CA MET A 10 -10.78 -50.66 4.17
C MET A 10 -10.24 -49.54 3.25
N LYS A 11 -10.42 -49.67 1.92
CA LYS A 11 -10.00 -48.64 0.95
C LYS A 11 -11.08 -47.55 0.77
N TRP A 12 -12.36 -47.89 0.91
CA TRP A 12 -13.45 -46.92 0.88
C TRP A 12 -13.42 -45.99 2.09
N THR A 13 -13.19 -46.51 3.29
CA THR A 13 -13.00 -45.72 4.50
C THR A 13 -11.78 -44.79 4.43
N ALA A 14 -10.68 -45.24 3.80
CA ALA A 14 -9.52 -44.38 3.54
C ALA A 14 -9.85 -43.23 2.58
N ILE A 15 -10.65 -43.47 1.54
CA ILE A 15 -11.11 -42.43 0.61
C ILE A 15 -12.07 -41.46 1.30
N GLU A 16 -13.00 -41.95 2.11
CA GLU A 16 -13.96 -41.16 2.88
C GLU A 16 -13.27 -40.21 3.88
N VAL A 17 -12.10 -40.57 4.42
CA VAL A 17 -11.29 -39.70 5.28
C VAL A 17 -10.35 -38.81 4.48
N ALA A 18 -9.75 -39.30 3.40
CA ALA A 18 -8.80 -38.53 2.60
C ALA A 18 -9.46 -37.33 1.90
N VAL A 19 -10.68 -37.51 1.36
CA VAL A 19 -11.42 -36.45 0.66
C VAL A 19 -11.67 -35.21 1.55
N PRO A 20 -12.25 -35.31 2.75
CA PRO A 20 -12.47 -34.14 3.60
C PRO A 20 -11.16 -33.52 4.09
N VAL A 21 -10.10 -34.31 4.32
CA VAL A 21 -8.77 -33.77 4.68
C VAL A 21 -8.20 -32.93 3.53
N ILE A 22 -8.31 -33.42 2.29
CA ILE A 22 -7.87 -32.67 1.10
C ILE A 22 -8.72 -31.42 0.92
N VAL A 23 -10.04 -31.51 1.08
CA VAL A 23 -10.95 -30.34 0.99
C VAL A 23 -10.60 -29.31 2.07
N LEU A 24 -10.36 -29.73 3.32
CA LEU A 24 -9.95 -28.84 4.40
C LEU A 24 -8.57 -28.22 4.14
N ALA A 25 -7.62 -28.97 3.59
CA ALA A 25 -6.31 -28.44 3.21
C ALA A 25 -6.44 -27.39 2.08
N ILE A 26 -7.30 -27.64 1.08
CA ILE A 26 -7.60 -26.68 0.02
C ILE A 26 -8.29 -25.44 0.59
N LEU A 27 -9.28 -25.60 1.46
CA LEU A 27 -9.97 -24.49 2.11
C LEU A 27 -9.00 -23.68 2.97
N PHE A 28 -8.11 -24.33 3.72
CA PHE A 28 -7.07 -23.69 4.50
C PHE A 28 -6.11 -22.89 3.62
N TRP A 29 -5.61 -23.47 2.53
CA TRP A 29 -4.74 -22.75 1.59
C TRP A 29 -5.48 -21.57 0.95
N ARG A 30 -6.71 -21.80 0.43
CA ARG A 30 -7.52 -20.75 -0.21
C ARG A 30 -7.98 -19.65 0.74
N SER A 31 -8.06 -19.93 2.04
CA SER A 31 -8.48 -18.95 3.05
C SER A 31 -7.53 -17.75 3.16
N GLY A 32 -6.27 -17.93 2.75
CA GLY A 32 -5.25 -16.90 2.83
C GLY A 32 -4.87 -16.52 4.27
N MET A 33 -5.09 -17.42 5.24
CA MET A 33 -4.78 -17.21 6.65
C MET A 33 -3.30 -16.98 6.91
N VAL A 34 -2.42 -17.74 6.26
CA VAL A 34 -0.98 -17.60 6.41
C VAL A 34 -0.43 -16.85 5.21
N ARG A 35 0.18 -15.69 5.44
CA ARG A 35 0.83 -14.92 4.38
C ARG A 35 2.27 -14.60 4.76
N TYR A 36 3.15 -14.91 3.83
CA TYR A 36 4.55 -14.53 3.90
C TYR A 36 4.79 -13.29 3.02
N ILE A 37 5.44 -12.29 3.61
CA ILE A 37 5.93 -11.10 2.90
C ILE A 37 7.45 -11.09 3.05
N PRO A 38 8.20 -11.00 1.95
CA PRO A 38 9.65 -10.87 2.01
C PRO A 38 10.07 -9.44 2.46
N ASN A 39 11.27 -9.30 3.00
CA ASN A 39 11.74 -8.04 3.60
C ASN A 39 12.00 -6.91 2.58
N ASP A 40 12.07 -7.21 1.28
CA ASP A 40 12.19 -6.23 0.19
C ASP A 40 10.86 -5.53 -0.14
N ARG A 41 9.75 -5.99 0.45
CA ARG A 41 8.40 -5.53 0.14
C ARG A 41 7.62 -5.17 1.39
N LEU A 42 6.56 -4.41 1.17
CA LEU A 42 5.55 -4.08 2.16
C LEU A 42 4.19 -4.62 1.72
N GLY A 43 3.40 -5.11 2.67
CA GLY A 43 2.03 -5.54 2.46
C GLY A 43 1.07 -4.43 2.83
N ILE A 44 0.31 -3.93 1.86
CA ILE A 44 -0.80 -3.00 2.12
C ILE A 44 -2.05 -3.84 2.32
N LEU A 45 -2.67 -3.69 3.49
CA LEU A 45 -3.87 -4.44 3.83
C LEU A 45 -5.13 -3.70 3.39
N GLU A 46 -6.03 -4.44 2.77
CA GLU A 46 -7.39 -4.02 2.48
C GLU A 46 -8.34 -4.99 3.18
N LYS A 47 -9.22 -4.47 4.02
CA LYS A 47 -10.22 -5.27 4.73
C LYS A 47 -11.49 -5.34 3.89
N LEU A 48 -11.84 -6.52 3.40
CA LEU A 48 -12.95 -6.74 2.47
C LEU A 48 -14.32 -6.62 3.12
N TRP A 49 -14.43 -7.02 4.39
CA TRP A 49 -15.67 -6.92 5.16
C TRP A 49 -15.39 -6.74 6.66
N SER A 50 -16.32 -6.08 7.33
CA SER A 50 -16.26 -5.79 8.77
C SER A 50 -17.66 -5.74 9.35
N PHE A 51 -17.86 -6.27 10.55
CA PHE A 51 -19.15 -6.16 11.26
C PHE A 51 -19.51 -4.70 11.62
N ARG A 52 -18.55 -3.77 11.54
CA ARG A 52 -18.73 -2.34 11.81
C ARG A 52 -19.17 -1.54 10.57
N GLY A 53 -19.32 -2.20 9.41
CA GLY A 53 -19.61 -1.54 8.13
C GLY A 53 -18.35 -1.24 7.30
N SER A 54 -18.56 -0.49 6.22
CA SER A 54 -17.51 0.04 5.33
C SER A 54 -17.11 1.46 5.71
N VAL A 55 -15.91 1.87 5.28
CA VAL A 55 -15.46 3.26 5.35
C VAL A 55 -16.55 4.18 4.79
N SER A 56 -16.97 5.13 5.61
CA SER A 56 -18.07 6.05 5.31
C SER A 56 -17.60 7.38 4.73
N ASP A 57 -16.44 7.85 5.18
CA ASP A 57 -15.78 9.05 4.69
C ASP A 57 -14.28 8.78 4.50
N GLY A 58 -13.70 9.39 3.47
CA GLY A 58 -12.32 9.15 3.06
C GLY A 58 -12.11 7.80 2.35
N PHE A 59 -10.84 7.44 2.23
CA PHE A 59 -10.33 6.27 1.52
C PHE A 59 -9.66 5.26 2.47
N ILE A 60 -9.13 5.71 3.61
CA ILE A 60 -8.47 4.88 4.62
C ILE A 60 -9.37 4.61 5.81
N ALA A 61 -9.51 3.35 6.19
CA ALA A 61 -10.34 2.89 7.29
C ALA A 61 -9.64 3.05 8.66
N LEU A 62 -9.90 4.15 9.37
CA LEU A 62 -9.30 4.42 10.69
C LEU A 62 -9.93 3.60 11.84
N ASN A 63 -11.24 3.34 11.81
CA ASN A 63 -11.98 2.74 12.93
C ASN A 63 -12.20 1.21 12.82
N ARG A 64 -11.26 0.49 12.18
CA ARG A 64 -11.35 -0.97 11.94
C ARG A 64 -12.55 -1.38 11.04
N GLU A 65 -12.95 -0.45 10.19
CA GLU A 65 -14.00 -0.57 9.18
C GLU A 65 -13.49 -1.37 7.96
N ALA A 66 -14.37 -1.78 7.06
CA ALA A 66 -13.94 -2.34 5.77
C ALA A 66 -13.35 -1.23 4.89
N GLY A 67 -12.24 -1.53 4.20
CA GLY A 67 -11.45 -0.57 3.42
C GLY A 67 -9.94 -0.76 3.61
N TYR A 68 -9.14 0.10 2.94
CA TYR A 68 -7.69 0.11 3.09
C TYR A 68 -7.30 0.47 4.51
N GLN A 69 -6.46 -0.35 5.14
CA GLN A 69 -5.99 -0.12 6.50
C GLN A 69 -4.81 0.86 6.48
N PRO A 70 -4.67 1.72 7.51
CA PRO A 70 -3.57 2.67 7.59
C PRO A 70 -2.23 1.96 7.82
N GLU A 71 -2.20 0.89 8.61
CA GLU A 71 -0.97 0.17 8.94
C GLU A 71 -0.48 -0.73 7.79
N VAL A 72 0.80 -0.60 7.47
CA VAL A 72 1.48 -1.50 6.53
C VAL A 72 2.09 -2.70 7.24
N VAL A 73 2.02 -3.86 6.60
CA VAL A 73 2.61 -5.09 7.09
C VAL A 73 4.05 -5.19 6.58
N ARG A 74 5.00 -5.21 7.50
CA ARG A 74 6.43 -5.41 7.19
C ARG A 74 6.72 -6.88 6.86
N GLY A 75 7.90 -7.14 6.32
CA GLY A 75 8.35 -8.49 6.03
C GLY A 75 8.28 -9.43 7.24
N GLY A 76 7.88 -10.67 7.00
CA GLY A 76 7.61 -11.65 8.03
C GLY A 76 6.46 -12.61 7.68
N LEU A 77 6.25 -13.58 8.58
CA LEU A 77 5.11 -14.49 8.54
C LEU A 77 3.97 -13.87 9.35
N HIS A 78 2.82 -13.67 8.70
CA HIS A 78 1.64 -13.07 9.33
C HIS A 78 0.43 -13.98 9.23
N PHE A 79 -0.38 -13.96 10.29
CA PHE A 79 -1.60 -14.73 10.41
C PHE A 79 -2.81 -13.80 10.39
N PHE A 80 -3.73 -14.03 9.45
CA PHE A 80 -4.93 -13.25 9.27
C PHE A 80 -6.18 -14.11 9.35
N MET A 81 -7.31 -13.46 9.65
CA MET A 81 -8.62 -14.08 9.59
C MET A 81 -8.93 -14.53 8.15
N PRO A 82 -9.48 -15.74 7.97
CA PRO A 82 -9.78 -16.29 6.65
C PRO A 82 -10.78 -15.41 5.90
N PHE A 83 -10.53 -15.16 4.61
CA PHE A 83 -11.41 -14.38 3.70
C PHE A 83 -11.71 -12.93 4.11
N GLN A 84 -11.06 -12.37 5.13
CA GLN A 84 -11.33 -11.01 5.60
C GLN A 84 -10.45 -9.96 4.93
N TYR A 85 -9.24 -10.32 4.50
CA TYR A 85 -8.24 -9.36 4.02
C TYR A 85 -7.78 -9.67 2.59
N SER A 86 -7.73 -8.63 1.76
CA SER A 86 -6.92 -8.60 0.52
C SER A 86 -5.57 -7.95 0.84
N MET A 87 -4.51 -8.42 0.20
CA MET A 87 -3.16 -7.89 0.42
C MET A 87 -2.56 -7.50 -0.91
N HIS A 88 -2.17 -6.23 -0.99
CA HIS A 88 -1.46 -5.66 -2.11
C HIS A 88 0.01 -5.61 -1.76
N ARG A 89 0.84 -6.34 -2.50
CA ARG A 89 2.29 -6.34 -2.30
C ARG A 89 2.87 -5.14 -3.05
N ALA A 90 3.58 -4.29 -2.33
CA ALA A 90 4.24 -3.11 -2.87
C ALA A 90 5.74 -3.14 -2.53
N ASN A 91 6.54 -2.48 -3.36
CA ASN A 91 7.97 -2.31 -3.07
C ASN A 91 8.16 -1.21 -2.02
N LEU A 92 9.26 -1.29 -1.28
CA LEU A 92 9.71 -0.16 -0.46
C LEU A 92 10.05 1.03 -1.36
N VAL A 93 9.64 2.23 -0.93
CA VAL A 93 9.96 3.47 -1.65
C VAL A 93 11.44 3.74 -1.43
N THR A 94 12.24 3.70 -2.48
CA THR A 94 13.68 3.94 -2.38
C THR A 94 14.05 5.13 -3.25
N ILE A 95 14.62 6.15 -2.62
CA ILE A 95 15.06 7.37 -3.29
C ILE A 95 16.59 7.32 -3.35
N PRO A 96 17.19 7.30 -4.56
CA PRO A 96 18.63 7.26 -4.71
C PRO A 96 19.32 8.49 -4.13
N GLN A 97 20.63 8.36 -3.90
CA GLN A 97 21.45 9.46 -3.41
C GLN A 97 21.44 10.62 -4.41
N GLY A 98 21.39 11.85 -3.87
CA GLY A 98 21.37 13.06 -4.69
C GLY A 98 20.03 13.31 -5.38
N GLN A 99 18.96 12.64 -4.95
CA GLN A 99 17.62 12.83 -5.49
C GLN A 99 16.58 13.08 -4.39
N ILE A 100 15.46 13.66 -4.80
CA ILE A 100 14.31 13.90 -3.93
C ILE A 100 13.07 13.20 -4.48
N GLY A 101 12.14 12.85 -3.59
CA GLY A 101 10.84 12.27 -3.93
C GLY A 101 9.70 13.22 -3.60
N TYR A 102 8.72 13.30 -4.49
CA TYR A 102 7.49 14.06 -4.27
C TYR A 102 6.39 13.15 -3.74
N VAL A 103 5.62 13.63 -2.76
CA VAL A 103 4.54 12.86 -2.12
C VAL A 103 3.20 13.50 -2.44
N PHE A 104 2.22 12.67 -2.77
CA PHE A 104 0.82 13.04 -2.93
C PHE A 104 -0.03 12.18 -2.01
N ALA A 105 -0.94 12.80 -1.26
CA ALA A 105 -1.87 12.08 -0.38
C ALA A 105 -3.22 11.94 -1.09
N ARG A 106 -3.79 10.74 -1.10
CA ARG A 106 -5.14 10.49 -1.64
C ARG A 106 -6.22 10.93 -0.68
N ASP A 107 -6.00 10.68 0.61
CA ASP A 107 -6.96 10.97 1.68
C ASP A 107 -6.44 12.03 2.65
N GLY A 108 -7.37 12.63 3.40
CA GLY A 108 -7.11 13.68 4.37
C GLY A 108 -7.99 14.91 4.14
N ASN A 109 -7.75 15.92 4.95
CA ASN A 109 -8.50 17.16 4.91
C ASN A 109 -8.39 17.84 3.53
N PRO A 110 -9.48 18.42 3.00
CA PRO A 110 -9.42 19.15 1.75
C PRO A 110 -8.52 20.38 1.88
N LEU A 111 -7.83 20.71 0.79
CA LEU A 111 -7.07 21.95 0.70
C LEU A 111 -8.04 23.13 0.62
N PRO A 112 -7.78 24.23 1.36
CA PRO A 112 -8.49 25.49 1.15
C PRO A 112 -8.35 25.97 -0.31
N PRO A 113 -9.34 26.69 -0.87
CA PRO A 113 -9.32 27.11 -2.28
C PRO A 113 -8.09 27.92 -2.70
N THR A 114 -7.45 28.62 -1.76
CA THR A 114 -6.26 29.45 -2.00
C THR A 114 -4.94 28.69 -1.85
N GLN A 115 -4.98 27.40 -1.51
CA GLN A 115 -3.80 26.61 -1.18
C GLN A 115 -3.58 25.50 -2.23
N THR A 116 -2.42 25.54 -2.89
CA THR A 116 -2.05 24.55 -3.92
C THR A 116 -1.37 23.31 -3.35
N LEU A 117 -0.55 23.46 -2.30
CA LEU A 117 0.23 22.37 -1.68
C LEU A 117 -0.13 22.20 -0.21
N ALA A 118 -0.31 20.96 0.23
CA ALA A 118 -0.64 20.56 1.59
C ALA A 118 0.44 20.97 2.61
N CYS A 119 -0.01 21.40 3.79
CA CYS A 119 0.85 21.77 4.91
C CYS A 119 1.26 20.52 5.70
N ASN A 120 2.54 20.44 6.07
CA ASN A 120 3.12 19.32 6.81
C ASN A 120 3.71 19.78 8.16
N THR A 121 3.13 20.78 8.81
CA THR A 121 3.59 21.24 10.12
C THR A 121 3.23 20.27 11.24
N ASN A 122 2.01 19.73 11.21
CA ASN A 122 1.50 18.82 12.22
C ASN A 122 1.52 17.35 11.76
N ALA A 123 1.29 17.12 10.46
CA ALA A 123 1.22 15.81 9.84
C ALA A 123 2.34 15.66 8.80
N ASP A 124 3.51 15.26 9.29
CA ASP A 124 4.76 15.25 8.52
C ASP A 124 5.37 13.86 8.35
N ASP A 125 4.95 12.87 9.15
CA ASP A 125 5.39 11.49 9.01
C ASP A 125 4.47 10.73 8.04
N PHE A 126 4.99 10.46 6.83
CA PHE A 126 4.27 9.71 5.80
C PHE A 126 4.33 8.19 6.00
N GLN A 127 5.13 7.68 6.94
CA GLN A 127 5.15 6.26 7.29
C GLN A 127 4.05 5.91 8.30
N ASP A 128 3.59 6.88 9.08
CA ASP A 128 2.45 6.75 10.00
C ASP A 128 1.18 7.37 9.40
N VAL A 129 0.46 6.58 8.58
CA VAL A 129 -0.80 7.02 7.96
C VAL A 129 -1.85 7.41 8.99
N ARG A 130 -1.94 6.65 10.09
CA ARG A 130 -2.93 6.91 11.14
C ARG A 130 -2.66 8.24 11.79
N GLY A 131 -1.42 8.45 12.24
CA GLY A 131 -0.99 9.73 12.79
C GLY A 131 -1.11 10.88 11.81
N PHE A 132 -0.82 10.68 10.52
CA PHE A 132 -1.00 11.69 9.48
C PHE A 132 -2.46 12.17 9.40
N LEU A 133 -3.42 11.22 9.33
CA LEU A 133 -4.85 11.56 9.20
C LEU A 133 -5.41 12.13 10.50
N GLU A 134 -5.09 11.53 11.66
CA GLU A 134 -5.55 11.99 12.98
C GLU A 134 -5.02 13.38 13.34
N LYS A 135 -3.82 13.76 12.87
CA LYS A 135 -3.26 15.11 13.03
C LYS A 135 -3.75 16.12 11.99
N GLY A 136 -4.74 15.75 11.17
CA GLY A 136 -5.38 16.62 10.20
C GLY A 136 -4.59 16.82 8.91
N GLY A 137 -3.78 15.84 8.51
CA GLY A 137 -3.08 15.81 7.23
C GLY A 137 -4.01 16.10 6.05
N GLN A 138 -3.49 16.82 5.05
CA GLN A 138 -4.28 17.31 3.92
C GLN A 138 -4.06 16.45 2.68
N LYS A 139 -5.12 16.21 1.91
CA LYS A 139 -5.03 15.49 0.62
C LYS A 139 -4.43 16.35 -0.48
N GLY A 140 -3.92 15.71 -1.52
CA GLY A 140 -3.26 16.35 -2.66
C GLY A 140 -1.73 16.38 -2.57
N PRO A 141 -1.06 17.23 -3.38
CA PRO A 141 0.39 17.33 -3.40
C PRO A 141 0.92 17.90 -2.07
N GLN A 142 1.98 17.30 -1.52
CA GLN A 142 2.56 17.70 -0.24
C GLN A 142 3.70 18.71 -0.43
N ARG A 143 3.87 19.62 0.55
CA ARG A 143 5.04 20.53 0.57
C ARG A 143 6.30 19.81 0.99
N LYS A 144 6.20 18.86 1.93
CA LYS A 144 7.33 18.07 2.39
C LYS A 144 7.74 17.07 1.31
N ILE A 145 9.01 17.13 0.93
CA ILE A 145 9.66 16.17 0.05
C ILE A 145 10.27 15.03 0.86
N LEU A 146 10.48 13.89 0.21
CA LEU A 146 11.29 12.81 0.75
C LEU A 146 12.74 12.98 0.27
N ARG A 147 13.68 12.78 1.19
CA ARG A 147 15.12 12.75 0.90
C ARG A 147 15.57 11.35 0.54
N GLU A 148 16.81 11.21 0.10
CA GLU A 148 17.44 9.93 -0.16
C GLU A 148 17.25 8.94 1.01
N GLY A 149 17.01 7.67 0.68
CA GLY A 149 16.74 6.63 1.66
C GLY A 149 15.60 5.69 1.26
N THR A 150 15.31 4.74 2.15
CA THR A 150 14.26 3.73 1.94
C THR A 150 13.15 3.90 2.98
N TYR A 151 11.92 4.03 2.51
CA TYR A 151 10.74 4.27 3.33
C TYR A 151 9.70 3.17 3.09
N ALA A 152 9.01 2.74 4.15
CA ALA A 152 7.80 1.94 3.95
C ALA A 152 6.58 2.83 4.14
N ILE A 153 6.07 3.26 3.00
CA ILE A 153 4.93 4.15 2.91
C ILE A 153 3.75 3.31 2.42
N ASN A 154 2.57 3.58 2.98
CA ASN A 154 1.35 2.98 2.52
C ASN A 154 0.98 3.54 1.14
N LEU A 155 1.26 2.78 0.08
CA LEU A 155 1.03 3.24 -1.30
C LEU A 155 -0.44 3.26 -1.74
N ALA A 156 -1.36 2.80 -0.88
CA ALA A 156 -2.79 3.05 -1.08
C ALA A 156 -3.12 4.49 -0.67
N GLN A 157 -2.55 4.97 0.44
CA GLN A 157 -2.76 6.34 0.93
C GLN A 157 -1.92 7.37 0.16
N PHE A 158 -0.65 7.06 -0.10
CA PHE A 158 0.30 7.99 -0.65
C PHE A 158 0.83 7.52 -2.00
N ILE A 159 1.10 8.47 -2.87
CA ILE A 159 1.77 8.25 -4.15
C ILE A 159 3.10 8.96 -4.08
N VAL A 160 4.18 8.24 -4.36
CA VAL A 160 5.52 8.79 -4.37
C VAL A 160 6.07 8.80 -5.78
N LEU A 161 6.43 9.99 -6.27
CA LEU A 161 7.11 10.16 -7.55
C LEU A 161 8.61 10.28 -7.28
N THR A 162 9.41 9.43 -7.93
CA THR A 162 10.87 9.54 -7.97
C THR A 162 11.34 9.62 -9.43
N ALA A 163 12.62 9.92 -9.66
CA ALA A 163 13.17 9.97 -11.01
C ALA A 163 13.12 8.61 -11.73
N GLN A 164 13.15 7.49 -10.98
CA GLN A 164 13.17 6.14 -11.56
C GLN A 164 11.78 5.55 -11.74
N SER A 165 10.87 5.82 -10.80
CA SER A 165 9.60 5.11 -10.75
C SER A 165 8.52 5.85 -9.97
N ILE A 166 7.28 5.50 -10.28
CA ILE A 166 6.09 5.94 -9.56
C ILE A 166 5.68 4.82 -8.61
N TYR A 167 5.71 5.09 -7.31
CA TYR A 167 5.26 4.17 -6.28
C TYR A 167 3.81 4.48 -5.90
N ALA A 168 2.89 3.62 -6.34
CA ALA A 168 1.46 3.73 -6.04
C ALA A 168 0.77 2.36 -6.09
N VAL A 169 -0.33 2.19 -5.35
CA VAL A 169 -1.32 1.15 -5.67
C VAL A 169 -2.19 1.66 -6.82
N ASN A 170 -2.21 0.92 -7.92
CA ASN A 170 -2.99 1.27 -9.11
C ASN A 170 -4.50 1.09 -8.87
N LEU A 171 -5.25 2.19 -8.82
CA LEU A 171 -6.72 2.16 -8.65
C LEU A 171 -7.46 2.31 -9.98
N SER A 172 -6.98 3.19 -10.87
CA SER A 172 -7.56 3.41 -12.18
C SER A 172 -6.50 3.75 -13.23
N SER A 173 -6.82 3.52 -14.51
CA SER A 173 -5.92 3.85 -15.62
C SER A 173 -5.79 5.37 -15.85
N SER A 174 -6.86 6.14 -15.59
CA SER A 174 -6.83 7.61 -15.70
C SER A 174 -5.89 8.23 -14.66
N GLU A 175 -5.93 7.72 -13.43
CA GLU A 175 -5.03 8.15 -12.36
C GLU A 175 -3.57 7.82 -12.69
N GLN A 176 -3.29 6.62 -13.19
CA GLN A 176 -1.95 6.23 -13.64
C GLN A 176 -1.41 7.19 -14.70
N ASN A 177 -2.22 7.54 -15.70
CA ASN A 177 -1.84 8.48 -16.74
C ASN A 177 -1.59 9.89 -16.19
N LEU A 178 -2.39 10.35 -15.21
CA LEU A 178 -2.20 11.64 -14.56
C LEU A 178 -0.83 11.72 -13.86
N PHE A 179 -0.48 10.71 -13.06
CA PHE A 179 0.81 10.69 -12.35
C PHE A 179 1.99 10.45 -13.29
N ALA A 180 1.82 9.68 -14.36
CA ALA A 180 2.83 9.53 -15.40
C ALA A 180 3.15 10.87 -16.08
N ASN A 181 2.11 11.62 -16.47
CA ASN A 181 2.27 12.94 -17.07
C ASN A 181 2.94 13.92 -16.10
N MET A 182 2.53 13.92 -14.82
CA MET A 182 3.17 14.76 -13.80
C MET A 182 4.63 14.39 -13.57
N SER A 183 4.96 13.11 -13.51
CA SER A 183 6.34 12.64 -13.37
C SER A 183 7.20 13.07 -14.55
N SER A 184 6.68 13.01 -15.79
CA SER A 184 7.36 13.51 -16.99
C SER A 184 7.66 15.01 -16.88
N MET A 185 6.65 15.81 -16.52
CA MET A 185 6.80 17.26 -16.38
C MET A 185 7.82 17.64 -15.31
N ILE A 186 7.89 16.91 -14.19
CA ILE A 186 8.89 17.14 -13.14
C ILE A 186 10.28 16.78 -13.66
N SER A 187 10.41 15.65 -14.36
CA SER A 187 11.68 15.20 -14.93
C SER A 187 12.22 16.17 -15.98
N GLU A 188 11.38 16.67 -16.88
CA GLU A 188 11.74 17.66 -17.91
C GLU A 188 12.28 18.97 -17.31
N ARG A 189 11.87 19.29 -16.08
CA ARG A 189 12.31 20.48 -15.34
C ARG A 189 13.49 20.22 -14.41
N GLY A 190 14.07 19.01 -14.43
CA GLY A 190 15.13 18.63 -13.48
C GLY A 190 14.66 18.60 -12.02
N GLY A 191 13.36 18.50 -11.76
CA GLY A 191 12.78 18.69 -10.43
C GLY A 191 13.13 17.61 -9.40
N PHE A 192 13.70 16.48 -9.83
CA PHE A 192 14.14 15.43 -8.90
C PHE A 192 15.55 15.66 -8.33
N GLU A 193 16.29 16.63 -8.88
CA GLU A 193 17.62 16.98 -8.38
C GLU A 193 17.49 18.11 -7.34
N PRO A 194 18.04 17.94 -6.13
CA PRO A 194 18.00 18.97 -5.11
C PRO A 194 18.89 20.15 -5.50
N VAL A 195 18.38 21.37 -5.34
CA VAL A 195 19.21 22.58 -5.44
C VAL A 195 20.10 22.65 -4.20
N VAL A 196 21.42 22.64 -4.40
CA VAL A 196 22.42 22.83 -3.36
C VAL A 196 22.89 24.27 -3.43
N ILE A 197 22.64 25.05 -2.38
CA ILE A 197 23.09 26.45 -2.29
C ILE A 197 24.46 26.46 -1.63
N HIS A 198 25.49 26.90 -2.35
CA HIS A 198 26.83 27.09 -1.83
C HIS A 198 27.01 28.56 -1.44
N ASN A 199 26.97 28.83 -0.13
CA ASN A 199 27.02 30.17 0.50
C ASN A 199 28.15 31.13 0.02
N ALA A 200 29.13 30.65 -0.76
CA ALA A 200 30.27 31.46 -1.22
C ALA A 200 30.22 31.85 -2.71
N GLU A 201 29.41 31.17 -3.54
CA GLU A 201 29.42 31.36 -5.00
C GLU A 201 28.04 31.77 -5.57
N ASP A 202 26.96 31.59 -4.80
CA ASP A 202 25.61 31.92 -5.25
C ASP A 202 25.26 33.39 -4.93
N MET A 203 25.43 34.27 -5.92
CA MET A 203 24.84 35.62 -5.92
C MET A 203 23.37 35.52 -6.36
N ILE A 204 22.47 36.05 -5.52
CA ILE A 204 21.01 36.13 -5.77
C ILE A 204 20.72 37.03 -6.98
#